data_AF-A0A244CP16-F1
#
_entry.id   AF-A0A244CP16-F1
#
_cell.length_a   1.000
_cell.length_b   1.000
_cell.length_c   1.000
_cell.angle_alpha   90.00
_cell.angle_beta   90.00
_cell.angle_gamma   90.00
#
_symmetry.space_group_name_H-M   'P 1'
#
loop_
_entity.id
_entity.type
_entity.pdbx_description
1 polymer ?
#
loop_
_entity_poly.entity_id
_entity_poly.type
_entity_poly.pdbx_seq_one_letter_code
_entity_poly.pdbx_strand_id
1 'polypeptide(L)'
;MKAHISSLIQYLTNKDFSGLLTHYQRCDVHQQIDILAFVYQQSLKSLSVFEFYQHIATKLIQSNGLPELIIQQINTADALSFFTPALQCDSHFSKTNELKRNVVHYLLAGDTPPFNYLRSLLLFESNEHLAQALCQRDCKNLTPIEVYLRINKQFSPLAPHEFNALLALMEAEQTFNPANRHNLTDTLKQVAKHLQQQVLILDDQIERIGLIGAYYGLTAKQVYQAI
;
A
#
# COMPACT_ATOMS: atom_id res chain seq x y z
N MET A 1 15.34 0.68 -26.45
CA MET A 1 13.93 0.43 -26.08
C MET A 1 13.69 -1.07 -26.19
N LYS A 2 13.11 -1.72 -25.16
CA LYS A 2 12.89 -3.18 -25.14
C LYS A 2 11.82 -3.55 -26.20
N ALA A 3 11.94 -4.73 -26.83
CA ALA A 3 11.07 -5.13 -27.94
C ALA A 3 9.57 -5.14 -27.58
N HIS A 4 9.21 -5.66 -26.40
CA HIS A 4 7.82 -5.71 -25.94
C HIS A 4 7.22 -4.31 -25.69
N ILE A 5 8.03 -3.30 -25.38
CA ILE A 5 7.60 -1.90 -25.26
C ILE A 5 7.39 -1.28 -26.64
N SER A 6 8.25 -1.59 -27.62
CA SER A 6 8.04 -1.16 -29.00
C SER A 6 6.71 -1.70 -29.56
N SER A 7 6.41 -2.98 -29.32
CA SER A 7 5.14 -3.59 -29.71
C SER A 7 3.94 -2.94 -29.01
N LEU A 8 4.03 -2.71 -27.70
CA LEU A 8 3.03 -1.95 -26.93
C LEU A 8 2.72 -0.60 -27.59
N ILE A 9 3.74 0.20 -27.91
CA ILE A 9 3.58 1.52 -28.54
C ILE A 9 2.90 1.38 -29.92
N GLN A 10 3.29 0.39 -30.71
CA GLN A 10 2.67 0.14 -32.02
C GLN A 10 1.17 -0.17 -31.90
N TYR A 11 0.78 -1.05 -30.97
CA TYR A 11 -0.64 -1.35 -30.73
C TYR A 11 -1.43 -0.13 -30.26
N LEU A 12 -0.86 0.67 -29.35
CA LEU A 12 -1.49 1.92 -28.88
C LEU A 12 -1.65 2.94 -30.01
N THR A 13 -0.64 3.09 -30.86
CA THR A 13 -0.65 4.03 -32.00
C THR A 13 -1.71 3.63 -33.03
N ASN A 14 -1.85 2.32 -33.27
CA ASN A 14 -2.83 1.75 -34.18
C ASN A 14 -4.24 1.62 -33.57
N LYS A 15 -4.42 2.01 -32.30
CA LYS A 15 -5.66 1.83 -31.52
C LYS A 15 -6.15 0.37 -31.47
N ASP A 16 -5.22 -0.59 -31.58
CA ASP A 16 -5.52 -2.02 -31.54
C ASP A 16 -5.44 -2.55 -30.10
N PHE A 17 -6.51 -2.30 -29.33
CA PHE A 17 -6.60 -2.73 -27.94
C PHE A 17 -6.69 -4.25 -27.77
N SER A 18 -7.23 -4.97 -28.77
CA SER A 18 -7.30 -6.43 -28.74
C SER A 18 -5.91 -7.05 -28.92
N GLY A 19 -5.14 -6.55 -29.90
CA GLY A 19 -3.75 -6.90 -30.10
C GLY A 19 -2.88 -6.55 -28.91
N LEU A 20 -3.12 -5.39 -28.27
CA LEU A 20 -2.45 -5.00 -27.03
C LEU A 20 -2.64 -6.02 -25.90
N LEU A 21 -3.89 -6.43 -25.62
CA LEU A 21 -4.19 -7.39 -24.57
C LEU A 21 -3.57 -8.76 -24.87
N THR A 22 -3.69 -9.21 -26.12
CA THR A 22 -3.09 -10.47 -26.58
C THR A 22 -1.56 -10.46 -26.43
N HIS A 23 -0.92 -9.34 -26.77
CA HIS A 23 0.52 -9.15 -26.60
C HIS A 23 0.93 -9.23 -25.13
N TYR A 24 0.22 -8.55 -24.24
CA TYR A 24 0.49 -8.58 -22.80
C TYR A 24 0.35 -9.98 -22.19
N GLN A 25 -0.69 -10.73 -22.57
CA GLN A 25 -0.90 -12.11 -22.09
C GLN A 25 0.19 -13.08 -22.57
N ARG A 26 0.86 -12.81 -23.69
CA ARG A 26 1.98 -13.60 -24.21
C ARG A 26 3.33 -13.24 -23.59
N CYS A 27 3.42 -12.08 -22.95
CA CYS A 27 4.63 -11.64 -22.26
C CYS A 27 4.86 -12.46 -21.00
N ASP A 28 6.12 -12.73 -20.68
CA ASP A 28 6.47 -13.27 -19.36
C ASP A 28 6.24 -12.22 -18.24
N VAL A 29 6.28 -12.64 -16.98
CA VAL A 29 6.01 -11.76 -15.83
C VAL A 29 6.93 -10.53 -15.80
N HIS A 30 8.22 -10.64 -16.16
CA HIS A 30 9.12 -9.50 -16.16
C HIS A 30 8.78 -8.49 -17.24
N GLN A 31 8.43 -8.98 -18.43
CA GLN A 31 7.96 -8.14 -19.53
C GLN A 31 6.62 -7.47 -19.22
N GLN A 32 5.71 -8.16 -18.53
CA GLN A 32 4.45 -7.58 -18.06
C GLN A 32 4.68 -6.44 -17.07
N ILE A 33 5.64 -6.60 -16.15
CA ILE A 33 6.02 -5.54 -15.20
C ILE A 33 6.64 -4.35 -15.94
N ASP A 34 7.53 -4.60 -16.90
CA ASP A 34 8.12 -3.55 -17.74
C ASP A 34 7.02 -2.74 -18.46
N ILE A 35 6.00 -3.42 -19.00
CA ILE A 35 4.85 -2.77 -19.65
C ILE A 35 4.06 -1.92 -18.66
N LEU A 36 3.70 -2.46 -17.50
CA LEU A 36 2.94 -1.71 -16.49
C LEU A 36 3.73 -0.51 -15.96
N ALA A 37 5.03 -0.66 -15.73
CA ALA A 37 5.92 0.42 -15.34
C ALA A 37 6.00 1.51 -16.43
N PHE A 38 6.12 1.12 -17.70
CA PHE A 38 6.10 2.06 -18.81
C PHE A 38 4.79 2.83 -18.89
N VAL A 39 3.64 2.13 -18.81
CA VAL A 39 2.29 2.73 -18.84
C VAL A 39 2.12 3.73 -17.69
N TYR A 40 2.54 3.38 -16.48
CA TYR A 40 2.56 4.29 -15.34
C TYR A 40 3.47 5.52 -15.59
N GLN A 41 4.70 5.32 -16.08
CA GLN A 41 5.58 6.44 -16.42
C GLN A 41 4.99 7.37 -17.49
N GLN A 42 4.23 6.83 -18.45
CA GLN A 42 3.55 7.68 -19.44
C GLN A 42 2.40 8.49 -18.81
N SER A 43 1.68 7.93 -17.84
CA SER A 43 0.59 8.62 -17.15
C SER A 43 1.07 9.85 -16.38
N LEU A 44 2.32 9.84 -15.90
CA LEU A 44 2.92 10.94 -15.14
C LEU A 44 3.34 12.13 -16.03
N LYS A 45 3.30 12.01 -17.36
CA LYS A 45 3.71 13.11 -18.26
C LYS A 45 2.75 14.29 -18.26
N SER A 46 1.44 14.03 -18.12
CA SER A 46 0.42 15.07 -17.99
C SER A 46 -0.89 14.50 -17.45
N LEU A 47 -1.67 15.35 -16.77
CA LEU A 47 -3.01 14.98 -16.29
C LEU A 47 -3.95 14.57 -17.42
N SER A 48 -3.80 15.17 -18.61
CA SER A 48 -4.63 14.88 -19.78
C SER A 48 -4.52 13.45 -20.32
N VAL A 49 -3.44 12.73 -19.99
CA VAL A 49 -3.24 11.32 -20.42
C VAL A 49 -3.32 10.35 -19.25
N PHE A 50 -3.46 10.84 -18.02
CA PHE A 50 -3.42 10.01 -16.81
C PHE A 50 -4.50 8.92 -16.85
N GLU A 51 -5.76 9.32 -17.03
CA GLU A 51 -6.91 8.40 -17.05
C GLU A 51 -6.81 7.37 -18.19
N PHE A 52 -6.29 7.80 -19.35
CA PHE A 52 -6.09 6.91 -20.49
C PHE A 52 -5.13 5.77 -20.16
N TYR A 53 -3.96 6.09 -19.60
CA TYR A 53 -2.98 5.08 -19.23
C TYR A 53 -3.42 4.26 -18.00
N GLN A 54 -4.15 4.86 -17.06
CA GLN A 54 -4.77 4.13 -15.95
C GLN A 54 -5.78 3.09 -16.46
N HIS A 55 -6.60 3.45 -17.44
CA HIS A 55 -7.53 2.53 -18.07
C HIS A 55 -6.81 1.37 -18.76
N ILE A 56 -5.72 1.66 -19.48
CA ILE A 56 -4.86 0.63 -20.09
C ILE A 56 -4.33 -0.32 -19.01
N ALA A 57 -3.67 0.19 -17.97
CA ALA A 57 -3.13 -0.64 -16.89
C ALA A 57 -4.21 -1.52 -16.25
N THR A 58 -5.40 -0.96 -16.03
CA THR A 58 -6.57 -1.69 -15.50
C THR A 58 -6.97 -2.84 -16.43
N LYS A 59 -7.06 -2.61 -17.74
CA LYS A 59 -7.42 -3.67 -18.71
C LYS A 59 -6.34 -4.75 -18.84
N LEU A 60 -5.07 -4.37 -18.77
CA LEU A 60 -3.96 -5.32 -18.76
C LEU A 60 -4.00 -6.21 -17.51
N ILE A 61 -4.20 -5.61 -16.33
CA ILE A 61 -4.31 -6.35 -15.06
C ILE A 61 -5.58 -7.21 -15.03
N GLN A 62 -6.71 -6.74 -15.56
CA GLN A 62 -7.94 -7.55 -15.67
C GLN A 62 -7.74 -8.77 -16.59
N SER A 63 -6.88 -8.70 -17.60
CA SER A 63 -6.71 -9.79 -18.57
C SER A 63 -5.73 -10.89 -18.16
N ASN A 64 -4.83 -10.61 -17.20
CA ASN A 64 -3.80 -11.57 -16.76
C ASN A 64 -3.62 -11.65 -15.23
N GLY A 65 -4.38 -10.84 -14.46
CA GLY A 65 -4.22 -10.67 -13.02
C GLY A 65 -3.09 -9.71 -12.64
N LEU A 66 -3.12 -9.22 -11.39
CA LEU A 66 -2.07 -8.34 -10.85
C LEU A 66 -0.74 -9.10 -10.68
N PRO A 67 0.37 -8.73 -11.35
CA PRO A 67 1.66 -9.40 -11.15
C PRO A 67 2.15 -9.24 -9.72
N GLU A 68 2.64 -10.32 -9.12
CA GLU A 68 3.03 -10.32 -7.71
C GLU A 68 4.15 -9.33 -7.38
N LEU A 69 5.15 -9.22 -8.26
CA LEU A 69 6.27 -8.30 -8.08
C LEU A 69 5.88 -6.81 -8.18
N ILE A 70 4.71 -6.49 -8.75
CA ILE A 70 4.17 -5.12 -8.76
C ILE A 70 3.67 -4.73 -7.36
N ILE A 71 3.23 -5.68 -6.54
CA ILE A 71 2.61 -5.40 -5.23
C ILE A 71 3.53 -4.51 -4.36
N GLN A 72 4.83 -4.80 -4.32
CA GLN A 72 5.80 -4.01 -3.55
C GLN A 72 6.14 -2.65 -4.16
N GLN A 73 5.86 -2.44 -5.45
CA GLN A 73 6.13 -1.20 -6.17
C GLN A 73 4.99 -0.19 -6.02
N ILE A 74 3.79 -0.65 -5.64
CA ILE A 74 2.67 0.23 -5.28
C ILE A 74 2.86 0.64 -3.82
N ASN A 75 3.82 1.53 -3.57
CA ASN A 75 4.24 1.95 -2.24
C ASN A 75 4.20 3.48 -2.03
N THR A 76 3.65 4.23 -2.99
CA THR A 76 3.42 5.67 -2.90
C THR A 76 1.96 6.02 -3.18
N ALA A 77 1.55 7.22 -2.79
CA ALA A 77 0.20 7.74 -3.08
C ALA A 77 -0.10 7.80 -4.58
N ASP A 78 0.88 8.22 -5.41
CA ASP A 78 0.72 8.33 -6.86
C ASP A 78 0.55 6.96 -7.51
N ALA A 79 1.37 5.98 -7.12
CA ALA A 79 1.27 4.62 -7.62
C ALA A 79 -0.06 3.99 -7.18
N LEU A 80 -0.45 4.17 -5.92
CA LEU A 80 -1.74 3.71 -5.44
C LEU A 80 -2.89 4.32 -6.24
N SER A 81 -2.95 5.65 -6.37
CA SER A 81 -3.98 6.36 -7.13
C SER A 81 -4.08 5.84 -8.57
N PHE A 82 -2.94 5.64 -9.23
CA PHE A 82 -2.88 5.09 -10.57
C PHE A 82 -3.42 3.66 -10.66
N PHE A 83 -3.04 2.76 -9.74
CA PHE A 83 -3.45 1.37 -9.77
C PHE A 83 -4.79 1.08 -9.07
N THR A 84 -5.40 2.04 -8.36
CA THR A 84 -6.66 1.86 -7.62
C THR A 84 -7.74 1.14 -8.43
N PRO A 85 -8.09 1.54 -9.68
CA PRO A 85 -9.15 0.85 -10.41
C PRO A 85 -8.83 -0.63 -10.68
N ALA A 86 -7.56 -0.96 -10.88
CA ALA A 86 -7.12 -2.34 -11.04
C ALA A 86 -7.15 -3.12 -9.72
N LEU A 87 -6.80 -2.47 -8.61
CA LEU A 87 -6.82 -3.05 -7.26
C LEU A 87 -8.24 -3.33 -6.75
N GLN A 88 -9.22 -2.52 -7.18
CA GLN A 88 -10.64 -2.71 -6.89
C GLN A 88 -11.25 -3.92 -7.61
N CYS A 89 -10.63 -4.39 -8.69
CA CYS A 89 -11.08 -5.56 -9.42
C CYS A 89 -10.63 -6.86 -8.73
N ASP A 90 -11.44 -7.91 -8.83
CA ASP A 90 -11.08 -9.30 -8.56
C ASP A 90 -10.28 -9.53 -7.26
N SER A 91 -10.65 -8.83 -6.18
CA SER A 91 -9.99 -8.90 -4.86
C SER A 91 -8.49 -8.55 -4.86
N HIS A 92 -8.00 -7.80 -5.85
CA HIS A 92 -6.56 -7.52 -6.01
C HIS A 92 -5.94 -6.75 -4.83
N PHE A 93 -6.71 -5.94 -4.09
CA PHE A 93 -6.25 -5.37 -2.81
C PHE A 93 -5.77 -6.43 -1.81
N SER A 94 -6.41 -7.60 -1.80
CA SER A 94 -6.10 -8.72 -0.91
C SER A 94 -5.08 -9.69 -1.52
N LYS A 95 -4.55 -9.43 -2.73
CA LYS A 95 -3.48 -10.25 -3.30
C LYS A 95 -2.19 -10.02 -2.53
N THR A 96 -1.53 -11.10 -2.16
CA THR A 96 -0.26 -11.06 -1.42
C THR A 96 0.89 -11.59 -2.25
N ASN A 97 2.12 -11.20 -1.89
CA ASN A 97 3.33 -11.81 -2.42
C ASN A 97 3.91 -12.93 -1.54
N GLU A 98 5.11 -13.39 -1.85
CA GLU A 98 5.86 -14.44 -1.13
C GLU A 98 6.04 -14.13 0.36
N LEU A 99 6.08 -12.85 0.73
CA LEU A 99 6.14 -12.40 2.13
C LEU A 99 4.77 -12.30 2.80
N LYS A 100 3.71 -12.78 2.13
CA LYS A 100 2.30 -12.61 2.49
C LYS A 100 1.88 -11.14 2.64
N ARG A 101 2.59 -10.23 1.98
CA ARG A 101 2.30 -8.79 2.01
C ARG A 101 1.46 -8.40 0.81
N ASN A 102 0.38 -7.68 1.08
CA ASN A 102 -0.40 -6.98 0.06
C ASN A 102 0.11 -5.53 -0.13
N VAL A 103 -0.51 -4.80 -1.06
CA VAL A 103 -0.17 -3.40 -1.38
C VAL A 103 -0.24 -2.49 -0.15
N VAL A 104 -1.21 -2.69 0.74
CA VAL A 104 -1.41 -1.85 1.93
C VAL A 104 -0.23 -1.97 2.90
N HIS A 105 0.34 -3.17 3.07
CA HIS A 105 1.56 -3.35 3.90
C HIS A 105 2.72 -2.49 3.39
N TYR A 106 2.91 -2.43 2.06
CA TYR A 106 4.00 -1.67 1.46
C TYR A 106 3.77 -0.17 1.51
N LEU A 107 2.54 0.30 1.26
CA LEU A 107 2.16 1.69 1.43
C LEU A 107 2.38 2.20 2.86
N LEU A 108 1.96 1.40 3.84
CA LEU A 108 2.05 1.76 5.24
C LEU A 108 3.47 1.65 5.82
N ALA A 109 4.36 0.90 5.17
CA ALA A 109 5.79 0.90 5.47
C ALA A 109 6.55 2.09 4.85
N GLY A 110 6.02 2.70 3.80
CA GLY A 110 6.63 3.81 3.06
C GLY A 110 6.67 5.11 3.85
N ASP A 111 7.41 6.12 3.37
CA ASP A 111 7.71 7.34 4.13
C ASP A 111 6.47 8.24 4.33
N THR A 112 5.58 8.29 3.34
CA THR A 112 4.36 9.11 3.34
C THR A 112 3.10 8.27 3.09
N PRO A 113 2.66 7.47 4.08
CA PRO A 113 1.49 6.63 3.90
C PRO A 113 0.22 7.47 3.62
N PRO A 114 -0.57 7.12 2.59
CA PRO A 114 -1.74 7.91 2.19
C PRO A 114 -3.00 7.51 2.98
N PHE A 115 -3.00 7.71 4.30
CA PHE A 115 -4.09 7.26 5.17
C PHE A 115 -5.43 7.87 4.78
N ASN A 116 -5.47 9.18 4.48
CA ASN A 116 -6.72 9.84 4.11
C ASN A 116 -7.31 9.29 2.80
N TYR A 117 -6.45 8.93 1.84
CA TYR A 117 -6.89 8.29 0.60
C TYR A 117 -7.42 6.88 0.86
N LEU A 118 -6.69 6.07 1.64
CA LEU A 118 -7.14 4.72 2.02
C LEU A 118 -8.47 4.74 2.80
N ARG A 119 -8.63 5.67 3.75
CA ARG A 119 -9.90 5.88 4.45
C ARG A 119 -11.01 6.24 3.46
N SER A 120 -10.75 7.16 2.54
CA SER A 120 -11.74 7.57 1.54
C SER A 120 -12.18 6.35 0.71
N LEU A 121 -11.26 5.49 0.29
CA LEU A 121 -11.60 4.25 -0.40
C LEU A 121 -12.47 3.32 0.45
N LEU A 122 -12.13 3.09 1.72
CA LEU A 122 -12.96 2.24 2.59
C LEU A 122 -14.42 2.70 2.72
N LEU A 123 -14.65 4.02 2.67
CA LEU A 123 -16.01 4.58 2.78
C LEU A 123 -16.86 4.39 1.53
N PHE A 124 -16.27 3.97 0.40
CA PHE A 124 -17.01 3.63 -0.81
C PHE A 124 -17.32 2.13 -0.85
N GLU A 125 -18.61 1.80 -1.06
CA GLU A 125 -19.18 0.44 -1.01
C GLU A 125 -18.47 -0.58 -1.92
N SER A 126 -17.74 -0.14 -2.94
CA SER A 126 -17.01 -1.02 -3.85
C SER A 126 -15.69 -1.61 -3.30
N ASN A 127 -15.33 -1.33 -2.04
CA ASN A 127 -13.99 -1.63 -1.49
C ASN A 127 -13.97 -2.64 -0.33
N GLU A 128 -14.89 -3.61 -0.29
CA GLU A 128 -14.86 -4.67 0.74
C GLU A 128 -13.50 -5.41 0.81
N HIS A 129 -12.83 -5.58 -0.34
CA HIS A 129 -11.51 -6.20 -0.43
C HIS A 129 -10.38 -5.37 0.21
N LEU A 130 -10.56 -4.05 0.38
CA LEU A 130 -9.60 -3.22 1.09
C LEU A 130 -9.70 -3.46 2.60
N ALA A 131 -10.90 -3.63 3.16
CA ALA A 131 -11.08 -4.00 4.55
C ALA A 131 -10.44 -5.38 4.85
N GLN A 132 -10.62 -6.34 3.94
CA GLN A 132 -9.92 -7.63 4.00
C GLN A 132 -8.40 -7.47 3.95
N ALA A 133 -7.88 -6.63 3.05
CA ALA A 133 -6.45 -6.35 2.93
C ALA A 133 -5.85 -5.72 4.21
N LEU A 134 -6.60 -4.85 4.91
CA LEU A 134 -6.19 -4.30 6.20
C LEU A 134 -6.09 -5.37 7.30
N CYS A 135 -6.86 -6.45 7.20
CA CYS A 135 -6.85 -7.51 8.20
C CYS A 135 -5.82 -8.62 7.92
N GLN A 136 -5.26 -8.67 6.70
CA GLN A 136 -4.28 -9.69 6.31
C GLN A 136 -2.98 -9.53 7.09
N ARG A 137 -2.42 -10.66 7.53
CA ARG A 137 -1.15 -10.69 8.26
C ARG A 137 -0.03 -11.17 7.35
N ASP A 138 1.11 -10.49 7.40
CA ASP A 138 2.32 -10.87 6.67
C ASP A 138 3.00 -12.12 7.27
N CYS A 139 4.13 -12.53 6.68
CA CYS A 139 4.89 -13.70 7.16
C CYS A 139 5.45 -13.54 8.60
N LYS A 140 5.47 -12.32 9.14
CA LYS A 140 5.83 -12.01 10.54
C LYS A 140 4.60 -11.79 11.42
N ASN A 141 3.42 -12.16 10.92
CA ASN A 141 2.14 -12.07 11.61
C ASN A 141 1.72 -10.61 11.93
N LEU A 142 2.16 -9.65 11.11
CA LEU A 142 1.82 -8.22 11.23
C LEU A 142 0.74 -7.84 10.23
N THR A 143 -0.29 -7.11 10.65
CA THR A 143 -1.20 -6.39 9.74
C THR A 143 -0.53 -5.17 9.11
N PRO A 144 -1.09 -4.52 8.08
CA PRO A 144 -0.57 -3.28 7.55
C PRO A 144 -0.41 -2.18 8.60
N ILE A 145 -1.36 -2.02 9.53
CA ILE A 145 -1.25 -1.03 10.60
C ILE A 145 -0.12 -1.41 11.57
N GLU A 146 0.02 -2.67 11.94
CA GLU A 146 1.16 -3.13 12.75
C GLU A 146 2.50 -2.89 12.03
N VAL A 147 2.54 -3.06 10.70
CA VAL A 147 3.70 -2.70 9.88
C VAL A 147 3.98 -1.21 9.95
N TYR A 148 2.98 -0.33 9.81
CA TYR A 148 3.18 1.10 10.01
C TYR A 148 3.77 1.38 11.39
N LEU A 149 3.12 0.91 12.46
CA LEU A 149 3.52 1.16 13.84
C LEU A 149 4.94 0.68 14.17
N ARG A 150 5.39 -0.42 13.55
CA ARG A 150 6.68 -1.06 13.84
C ARG A 150 7.82 -0.64 12.90
N ILE A 151 7.53 -0.46 11.61
CA ILE A 151 8.55 -0.41 10.55
C ILE A 151 8.74 0.99 9.98
N ASN A 152 7.66 1.78 9.84
CA ASN A 152 7.77 3.13 9.29
C ASN A 152 8.69 3.99 10.18
N LYS A 153 9.59 4.73 9.54
CA LYS A 153 10.64 5.49 10.22
C LYS A 153 10.28 6.96 10.43
N GLN A 154 9.10 7.39 10.00
CA GLN A 154 8.67 8.77 10.12
C GLN A 154 7.98 9.00 11.46
N PHE A 155 8.63 9.80 12.30
CA PHE A 155 8.16 10.15 13.65
C PHE A 155 7.65 11.59 13.77
N SER A 156 7.75 12.39 12.70
CA SER A 156 7.09 13.69 12.67
C SER A 156 5.57 13.50 12.83
N PRO A 157 4.89 14.36 13.60
CA PRO A 157 3.45 14.30 13.74
C PRO A 157 2.74 14.31 12.40
N LEU A 158 1.71 13.48 12.26
CA LEU A 158 0.88 13.47 11.07
C LEU A 158 0.08 14.78 10.96
N ALA A 159 -0.25 15.17 9.73
CA ALA A 159 -1.24 16.22 9.54
C ALA A 159 -2.59 15.77 10.15
N PRO A 160 -3.43 16.67 10.70
CA PRO A 160 -4.64 16.27 11.41
C PRO A 160 -5.60 15.37 10.60
N HIS A 161 -5.70 15.58 9.29
CA HIS A 161 -6.53 14.75 8.42
C HIS A 161 -5.96 13.34 8.21
N GLU A 162 -4.63 13.19 8.15
CA GLU A 162 -3.96 11.89 8.08
C GLU A 162 -4.03 11.15 9.42
N PHE A 163 -3.85 11.86 10.53
CA PHE A 163 -4.00 11.29 11.88
C PHE A 163 -5.41 10.73 12.10
N ASN A 164 -6.44 11.55 11.83
CA ASN A 164 -7.84 11.12 11.93
C ASN A 164 -8.17 9.99 10.96
N ALA A 165 -7.53 9.96 9.78
CA ALA A 165 -7.71 8.87 8.85
C ALA A 165 -7.11 7.57 9.35
N LEU A 166 -5.90 7.61 9.91
CA LEU A 166 -5.26 6.46 10.54
C LEU A 166 -6.10 5.88 11.68
N LEU A 167 -6.65 6.72 12.57
CA LEU A 167 -7.53 6.24 13.64
C LEU A 167 -8.76 5.49 13.10
N ALA A 168 -9.38 6.00 12.03
CA ALA A 168 -10.50 5.32 11.38
C ALA A 168 -10.07 3.99 10.72
N LEU A 169 -8.87 3.92 10.13
CA LEU A 169 -8.33 2.67 9.58
C LEU A 169 -8.07 1.64 10.68
N MET A 170 -7.55 2.06 11.83
CA MET A 170 -7.35 1.21 13.00
C MET A 170 -8.67 0.64 13.51
N GLU A 171 -9.70 1.48 13.63
CA GLU A 171 -11.04 1.07 14.04
C GLU A 171 -11.67 0.08 13.05
N ALA A 172 -11.54 0.35 11.75
CA ALA A 172 -12.02 -0.54 10.70
C ALA A 172 -11.33 -1.91 10.75
N GLU A 173 -10.00 -1.97 10.90
CA GLU A 173 -9.27 -3.23 11.07
C GLU A 173 -9.73 -3.98 12.33
N GLN A 174 -9.79 -3.30 13.47
CA GLN A 174 -10.10 -3.90 14.77
C GLN A 174 -11.52 -4.45 14.86
N THR A 175 -12.44 -3.93 14.03
CA THR A 175 -13.80 -4.47 13.91
C THR A 175 -13.79 -5.94 13.44
N PHE A 176 -12.82 -6.33 12.62
CA PHE A 176 -12.72 -7.68 12.06
C PHE A 176 -11.59 -8.52 12.66
N ASN A 177 -10.50 -7.89 13.11
CA ASN A 177 -9.31 -8.56 13.61
C ASN A 177 -8.73 -7.82 14.83
N PRO A 178 -8.96 -8.32 16.05
CA PRO A 178 -8.40 -7.70 17.25
C PRO A 178 -6.87 -7.62 17.21
N ALA A 179 -6.32 -6.56 17.81
CA ALA A 179 -4.88 -6.35 17.88
C ALA A 179 -4.16 -7.54 18.54
N ASN A 180 -3.07 -8.02 17.93
CA ASN A 180 -2.32 -9.14 18.46
C ASN A 180 -1.27 -8.68 19.47
N ARG A 181 -1.59 -8.77 20.77
CA ARG A 181 -0.70 -8.31 21.85
C ARG A 181 0.70 -8.94 21.86
N HIS A 182 0.89 -10.11 21.23
CA HIS A 182 2.23 -10.70 21.07
C HIS A 182 3.19 -9.82 20.25
N ASN A 183 2.65 -8.97 19.37
CA ASN A 183 3.44 -8.08 18.53
C ASN A 183 3.88 -6.80 19.26
N LEU A 184 3.35 -6.51 20.45
CA LEU A 184 3.61 -5.26 21.18
C LEU A 184 5.09 -5.13 21.54
N THR A 185 5.66 -6.09 22.29
CA THR A 185 7.04 -6.03 22.77
C THR A 185 8.04 -5.82 21.63
N ASP A 186 7.80 -6.51 20.51
CA ASP A 186 8.62 -6.46 19.31
C ASP A 186 8.46 -5.16 18.52
N THR A 187 7.27 -4.56 18.58
CA THR A 187 6.99 -3.22 18.07
C THR A 187 7.74 -2.17 18.88
N LEU A 188 7.64 -2.22 20.21
CA LEU A 188 8.30 -1.27 21.11
C LEU A 188 9.82 -1.28 20.94
N LYS A 189 10.43 -2.47 20.91
CA LYS A 189 11.88 -2.62 20.69
C LYS A 189 12.34 -2.00 19.36
N GLN A 190 11.58 -2.17 18.29
CA GLN A 190 11.95 -1.60 16.99
C GLN A 190 11.75 -0.09 16.94
N VAL A 191 10.68 0.42 17.53
CA VAL A 191 10.43 1.87 17.64
C VAL A 191 11.55 2.54 18.45
N ALA A 192 11.91 1.98 19.60
CA ALA A 192 13.03 2.45 20.42
C ALA A 192 14.33 2.53 19.62
N LYS A 193 14.63 1.44 18.88
CA LYS A 193 15.81 1.36 18.02
C LYS A 193 15.79 2.44 16.92
N HIS A 194 14.65 2.67 16.26
CA HIS A 194 14.55 3.69 15.23
C HIS A 194 14.71 5.11 15.77
N LEU A 195 14.12 5.41 16.94
CA LEU A 195 14.28 6.71 17.61
C LEU A 195 15.75 6.96 17.98
N GLN A 196 16.42 5.97 18.56
CA GLN A 196 17.87 6.04 18.88
C GLN A 196 18.72 6.28 17.63
N GLN A 197 18.43 5.57 16.53
CA GLN A 197 19.15 5.74 15.26
C GLN A 197 18.97 7.13 14.65
N GLN A 198 17.85 7.79 14.91
CA GLN A 198 17.54 9.14 14.45
C GLN A 198 17.93 10.22 15.47
N VAL A 199 18.52 9.84 16.60
CA VAL A 199 18.89 10.76 17.69
C VAL A 199 17.68 11.55 18.21
N LEU A 200 16.51 10.93 18.17
CA LEU A 200 15.28 11.50 18.72
C LEU A 200 15.17 11.14 20.20
N ILE A 201 14.75 12.12 21.01
CA ILE A 201 14.52 11.91 22.43
C ILE A 201 13.24 11.08 22.58
N LEU A 202 13.35 9.92 23.23
CA LEU A 202 12.20 9.12 23.59
C LEU A 202 11.37 9.89 24.63
N ASP A 203 10.14 10.24 24.26
CA ASP A 203 9.21 10.99 25.09
C ASP A 203 7.78 10.47 24.85
N ASP A 204 6.93 10.50 25.88
CA ASP A 204 5.54 10.04 25.79
C ASP A 204 4.66 10.94 24.90
N GLN A 205 5.16 12.12 24.52
CA GLN A 205 4.55 13.04 23.56
C GLN A 205 4.78 12.64 22.09
N ILE A 206 5.62 11.63 21.81
CA ILE A 206 5.78 11.12 20.44
C ILE A 206 4.42 10.54 20.00
N GLU A 207 3.83 11.10 18.95
CA GLU A 207 2.52 10.69 18.42
C GLU A 207 2.43 9.18 18.18
N ARG A 208 3.54 8.56 17.71
CA ARG A 208 3.64 7.11 17.51
C ARG A 208 3.41 6.30 18.80
N ILE A 209 3.90 6.77 19.95
CA ILE A 209 3.71 6.11 21.24
C ILE A 209 2.23 6.14 21.63
N GLY A 210 1.57 7.29 21.42
CA GLY A 210 0.13 7.43 21.59
C GLY A 210 -0.67 6.48 20.66
N LEU A 211 -0.29 6.39 19.39
CA LEU A 211 -0.92 5.50 18.41
C LEU A 211 -0.76 4.02 18.76
N ILE A 212 0.42 3.60 19.23
CA ILE A 212 0.65 2.23 19.73
C ILE A 212 -0.23 1.97 20.95
N GLY A 213 -0.34 2.93 21.86
CA GLY A 213 -1.22 2.86 23.01
C GLY A 213 -2.67 2.64 22.58
N ALA A 214 -3.19 3.50 21.71
CA ALA A 214 -4.53 3.38 21.16
C ALA A 214 -4.76 2.03 20.48
N TYR A 215 -3.81 1.55 19.66
CA TYR A 215 -3.95 0.28 18.95
C TYR A 215 -4.03 -0.94 19.88
N TYR A 216 -3.21 -0.99 20.94
CA TYR A 216 -3.15 -2.16 21.84
C TYR A 216 -4.01 -2.02 23.11
N GLY A 217 -4.72 -0.90 23.27
CA GLY A 217 -5.56 -0.62 24.44
C GLY A 217 -4.74 -0.27 25.70
N LEU A 218 -3.71 0.56 25.54
CA LEU A 218 -2.82 1.07 26.59
C LEU A 218 -2.78 2.61 26.56
N THR A 219 -2.40 3.21 27.68
CA THR A 219 -2.07 4.65 27.72
C THR A 219 -0.67 4.89 27.14
N ALA A 220 -0.41 6.08 26.59
CA ALA A 220 0.92 6.46 26.10
C ALA A 220 2.01 6.30 27.19
N LYS A 221 1.67 6.63 28.44
CA LYS A 221 2.56 6.44 29.60
C LYS A 221 2.94 4.98 29.84
N GLN A 222 1.99 4.05 29.73
CA GLN A 222 2.27 2.62 29.85
C GLN A 222 3.17 2.11 28.72
N VAL A 223 2.99 2.63 27.51
CA VAL A 223 3.83 2.31 26.35
C VAL A 223 5.25 2.83 26.54
N TYR A 224 5.39 4.11 26.93
CA TYR A 224 6.66 4.75 27.21
C TYR A 224 7.45 4.01 28.30
N GLN A 225 6.80 3.60 29.39
CA GLN A 225 7.42 2.83 30.47
C GLN A 225 7.89 1.42 30.06
N ALA A 226 7.41 0.91 28.92
CA ALA A 226 7.75 -0.41 28.40
C ALA A 226 8.83 -0.37 27.31
N ILE A 227 9.32 0.82 26.95
CA ILE A 227 10.43 1.04 26.00
C ILE A 227 11.74 1.21 26.77
#